data_AF-A0A316DW00-F1
#
_entry.id   AF-A0A316DW00-F1
#
_cell.length_a   1.000
_cell.length_b   1.000
_cell.length_c   1.000
_cell.angle_alpha   90.00
_cell.angle_beta   90.00
_cell.angle_gamma   90.00
#
_symmetry.space_group_name_H-M   'P 1'
#
loop_
_entity.id
_entity.type
_entity.pdbx_description
1 polymer ?
#
loop_
_entity_poly.entity_id
_entity_poly.type
_entity_poly.pdbx_seq_one_letter_code
_entity_poly.pdbx_strand_id
1 'polypeptide(L)'
;MQYGIYKSKELVSKIYASYNTRATNNNRAISVLSMGGHRALYLAFRHTDIWGVAGSMSGDIDIRQFLLRWDISERLGPYAENPGNWENNTIINLVHLLMAV
;
A
#
# COMPACT_ATOMS: atom_id res chain seq x y z
N MET A 1 -0.77 5.47 -9.40
CA MET A 1 -1.10 4.46 -8.37
C MET A 1 -2.14 3.42 -8.81
N GLN A 2 -3.13 3.77 -9.62
CA GLN A 2 -4.11 2.81 -10.19
C GLN A 2 -3.47 1.58 -10.86
N TYR A 3 -2.32 1.74 -11.51
CA TYR A 3 -1.57 0.64 -12.14
C TYR A 3 -1.18 -0.49 -11.15
N GLY A 4 -0.88 -0.14 -9.90
CA GLY A 4 -0.51 -1.14 -8.87
C GLY A 4 -1.70 -1.99 -8.44
N ILE A 5 -2.89 -1.39 -8.35
CA ILE A 5 -4.13 -2.04 -7.89
C ILE A 5 -4.64 -3.01 -8.96
N TYR A 6 -4.66 -2.56 -10.22
CA TYR A 6 -5.06 -3.38 -11.37
C TYR A 6 -4.23 -4.66 -11.44
N LYS A 7 -2.89 -4.53 -11.32
CA LYS A 7 -1.99 -5.70 -11.30
C LYS A 7 -2.19 -6.59 -10.07
N SER A 8 -2.52 -6.04 -8.91
CA SER A 8 -2.78 -6.84 -7.71
C SER A 8 -3.99 -7.76 -7.88
N LYS A 9 -5.12 -7.27 -8.42
CA LYS A 9 -6.32 -8.11 -8.62
C LYS A 9 -6.08 -9.20 -9.67
N GLU A 10 -5.48 -8.84 -10.79
CA GLU A 10 -5.16 -9.79 -11.87
C GLU A 10 -4.19 -10.87 -11.39
N LEU A 11 -3.09 -10.47 -10.73
CA LEU A 11 -2.10 -11.40 -10.20
C LEU A 11 -2.71 -12.35 -9.17
N VAL A 12 -3.49 -11.82 -8.22
CA VAL A 12 -4.17 -12.63 -7.20
C VAL A 12 -5.07 -13.67 -7.86
N SER A 13 -5.92 -13.23 -8.80
CA SER A 13 -6.85 -14.12 -9.49
C SER A 13 -6.11 -15.24 -10.21
N LYS A 14 -4.98 -14.92 -10.86
CA LYS A 14 -4.15 -15.90 -11.56
C LYS A 14 -3.52 -16.91 -10.60
N ILE A 15 -3.00 -16.46 -9.45
CA ILE A 15 -2.42 -17.34 -8.44
C ILE A 15 -3.48 -18.30 -7.88
N TYR A 16 -4.68 -17.81 -7.59
CA TYR A 16 -5.78 -18.64 -7.09
C TYR A 16 -6.25 -19.68 -8.11
N ALA A 17 -6.26 -19.33 -9.40
CA ALA A 17 -6.57 -20.30 -10.45
C ALA A 17 -5.45 -21.33 -10.68
N SER A 18 -4.21 -21.00 -10.34
CA SER A 18 -3.03 -21.80 -10.68
C SER A 18 -2.52 -22.68 -9.52
N TYR A 19 -2.88 -22.37 -8.27
CA TYR A 19 -2.32 -23.02 -7.09
C TYR A 19 -3.39 -23.28 -6.02
N ASN A 20 -3.24 -24.38 -5.27
CA ASN A 20 -4.09 -24.71 -4.13
C ASN A 20 -3.87 -23.71 -2.99
N THR A 21 -4.70 -22.68 -2.95
CA THR A 21 -4.60 -21.56 -2.00
C THR A 21 -5.96 -21.35 -1.34
N ARG A 22 -5.96 -20.73 -0.15
CA ARG A 22 -7.20 -20.31 0.50
C ARG A 22 -7.61 -18.95 -0.09
N ALA A 23 -8.66 -18.93 -0.90
CA ALA A 23 -9.08 -17.78 -1.70
C ALA A 23 -9.83 -16.69 -0.90
N THR A 24 -9.30 -16.31 0.26
CA THR A 24 -9.87 -15.27 1.14
C THR A 24 -8.79 -14.27 1.52
N ASN A 25 -9.13 -12.99 1.67
CA ASN A 25 -8.21 -11.93 2.12
C ASN A 25 -7.48 -12.28 3.43
N ASN A 26 -8.17 -12.87 4.42
CA ASN A 26 -7.58 -13.26 5.71
C ASN A 26 -6.43 -14.28 5.61
N ASN A 27 -6.34 -15.01 4.49
CA ASN A 27 -5.28 -15.96 4.20
C ASN A 27 -4.24 -15.40 3.22
N ARG A 28 -4.23 -14.08 2.98
CA ARG A 28 -3.33 -13.41 2.05
C ARG A 28 -2.56 -12.32 2.76
N ALA A 29 -1.22 -12.43 2.68
CA ALA A 29 -0.29 -11.47 3.24
C ALA A 29 0.44 -10.68 2.15
N ILE A 30 0.73 -9.42 2.42
CA ILE A 30 1.71 -8.61 1.68
C ILE A 30 2.75 -8.08 2.65
N SER A 31 4.03 -8.35 2.39
CA SER A 31 5.13 -7.82 3.21
C SER A 31 6.32 -7.45 2.34
N VAL A 32 6.93 -6.29 2.61
CA VAL A 32 8.04 -5.77 1.81
C VAL A 32 9.00 -4.97 2.70
N LEU A 33 10.28 -4.94 2.32
CA LEU A 33 11.36 -4.21 2.97
C LEU A 33 11.49 -2.76 2.45
N SER A 34 11.95 -1.85 3.32
CA SER A 34 12.31 -0.47 2.99
C SER A 34 11.14 0.32 2.41
N MET A 35 11.35 1.16 1.40
CA MET A 35 10.28 1.92 0.74
C MET A 35 9.15 1.04 0.19
N GLY A 36 9.43 -0.24 -0.10
CA GLY A 36 8.39 -1.17 -0.46
C GLY A 36 7.41 -1.47 0.68
N GLY A 37 7.84 -1.36 1.94
CA GLY A 37 6.98 -1.49 3.13
C GLY A 37 5.91 -0.42 3.22
N HIS A 38 6.25 0.83 2.85
CA HIS A 38 5.26 1.89 2.63
C HIS A 38 4.20 1.44 1.63
N ARG A 39 4.63 0.95 0.46
CA ARG A 39 3.74 0.47 -0.61
C ARG A 39 2.88 -0.71 -0.16
N ALA A 40 3.43 -1.63 0.64
CA ALA A 40 2.69 -2.78 1.18
C ALA A 40 1.53 -2.32 2.06
N LEU A 41 1.80 -1.42 3.01
CA LEU A 41 0.76 -0.87 3.89
C LEU A 41 -0.24 0.00 3.12
N TYR A 42 0.24 0.84 2.19
CA TYR A 42 -0.61 1.68 1.34
C TYR A 42 -1.65 0.84 0.56
N LEU A 43 -1.20 -0.26 -0.05
CA LEU A 43 -2.09 -1.17 -0.78
C LEU A 43 -3.02 -1.92 0.16
N ALA A 44 -2.52 -2.42 1.30
CA ALA A 44 -3.32 -3.19 2.24
C ALA A 44 -4.43 -2.36 2.87
N PHE A 45 -4.13 -1.14 3.34
CA PHE A 45 -5.10 -0.30 4.05
C PHE A 45 -6.24 0.15 3.12
N ARG A 46 -5.93 0.39 1.84
CA ARG A 46 -6.93 0.77 0.83
C ARG A 46 -7.65 -0.41 0.17
N HIS A 47 -7.16 -1.64 0.35
CA HIS A 47 -7.70 -2.86 -0.24
C HIS A 47 -7.74 -4.00 0.75
N THR A 48 -8.46 -3.80 1.85
CA THR A 48 -8.74 -4.84 2.85
C THR A 48 -9.57 -5.99 2.27
N ASP A 49 -10.26 -5.78 1.15
CA ASP A 49 -10.91 -6.83 0.33
C ASP A 49 -9.90 -7.79 -0.33
N ILE A 50 -8.65 -7.35 -0.51
CA ILE A 50 -7.58 -8.11 -1.13
C ILE A 50 -6.62 -8.65 -0.07
N TRP A 51 -6.17 -7.82 0.87
CA TRP A 51 -5.11 -8.15 1.82
C TRP A 51 -5.66 -8.19 3.24
N GLY A 52 -5.61 -9.36 3.89
CA GLY A 52 -6.00 -9.50 5.29
C GLY A 52 -4.83 -9.39 6.27
N VAL A 53 -3.60 -9.57 5.79
CA VAL A 53 -2.38 -9.43 6.59
C VAL A 53 -1.39 -8.54 5.84
N ALA A 54 -0.77 -7.59 6.55
CA ALA A 54 0.23 -6.70 5.97
C ALA A 54 1.43 -6.54 6.91
N GLY A 55 2.63 -6.47 6.32
CA GLY A 55 3.88 -6.24 7.01
C GLY A 55 4.72 -5.17 6.31
N SER A 56 5.38 -4.33 7.10
CA SER A 56 6.38 -3.38 6.61
C SER A 56 7.65 -3.59 7.40
N MET A 57 8.73 -3.95 6.72
CA MET A 57 10.04 -4.11 7.35
C MET A 57 10.88 -2.89 7.02
N SER A 58 11.26 -2.12 8.05
CA SER A 58 12.06 -0.89 7.88
C SER A 58 11.49 0.09 6.85
N GLY A 59 10.16 0.06 6.66
CA GLY A 59 9.47 0.85 5.66
C GLY A 59 8.90 2.12 6.25
N ASP A 60 8.92 3.15 5.45
CA ASP A 60 8.52 4.48 5.87
C ASP A 60 7.00 4.61 5.99
N ILE A 61 6.55 5.05 7.17
CA ILE A 61 5.14 5.28 7.46
C ILE A 61 4.75 6.76 7.33
N ASP A 62 5.72 7.66 7.21
CA ASP A 62 5.53 9.11 7.01
C ASP A 62 6.46 9.68 5.91
N ILE A 63 5.97 9.58 4.68
CA ILE A 63 6.71 10.01 3.48
C ILE A 63 6.98 11.51 3.41
N ARG A 64 6.29 12.33 4.22
CA ARG A 64 6.47 13.79 4.21
C ARG A 64 7.88 14.20 4.66
N GLN A 65 8.58 13.34 5.38
CA GLN A 65 9.98 13.57 5.79
C GLN A 65 10.97 13.43 4.62
N PHE A 66 10.53 12.95 3.46
CA PHE A 66 11.40 12.56 2.35
C PHE A 66 11.00 13.19 1.03
N LEU A 67 10.81 14.51 1.05
CA LEU A 67 10.31 15.31 -0.09
C LEU A 67 11.07 15.11 -1.41
N LEU A 68 12.37 14.81 -1.33
CA LEU A 68 13.28 14.70 -2.48
C LEU A 68 13.75 13.26 -2.76
N ARG A 69 13.14 12.24 -2.14
CA ARG A 69 13.53 10.84 -2.35
C ARG A 69 12.47 10.06 -3.10
N TRP A 70 12.91 9.00 -3.79
CA TRP A 70 12.07 8.00 -4.47
C TRP A 70 11.05 8.59 -5.46
N ASP A 71 11.36 9.78 -6.00
CA ASP A 71 10.58 10.48 -6.99
C ASP A 71 9.10 10.65 -6.59
N ILE A 72 8.86 10.79 -5.27
CA ILE A 72 7.50 10.90 -4.71
C ILE A 72 6.81 12.16 -5.24
N SER A 73 7.55 13.26 -5.36
CA SER A 73 7.06 14.53 -5.90
C SER A 73 6.64 14.43 -7.36
N GLU A 74 7.22 13.53 -8.16
CA GLU A 74 6.77 13.28 -9.55
C GLU A 74 5.36 12.65 -9.59
N ARG A 75 4.96 11.99 -8.50
CA ARG A 75 3.66 11.30 -8.40
C ARG A 75 2.61 12.10 -7.65
N LEU A 76 3.02 12.85 -6.63
CA LEU A 76 2.14 13.60 -5.73
C LEU A 76 2.14 15.10 -5.99
N GLY A 77 3.06 15.60 -6.82
CA GLY A 77 3.37 17.01 -6.98
C GLY A 77 4.31 17.53 -5.87
N PRO A 78 4.89 18.74 -6.04
CA PRO A 78 5.65 19.40 -4.99
C PRO A 78 4.83 19.54 -3.71
N TYR A 79 5.40 19.20 -2.55
CA TYR A 79 4.67 19.21 -1.26
C TYR A 79 4.07 20.58 -0.92
N ALA A 80 4.82 21.65 -1.16
CA ALA A 80 4.37 23.02 -0.87
C ALA A 80 3.09 23.39 -1.64
N GLU A 81 2.90 22.84 -2.84
CA GLU A 81 1.73 23.09 -3.69
C GLU A 81 0.62 22.05 -3.47
N ASN A 82 0.98 20.83 -3.07
CA ASN A 82 0.07 19.68 -3.02
C ASN A 82 0.05 18.97 -1.65
N PRO A 83 -0.02 19.68 -0.50
CA PRO A 83 0.12 19.04 0.81
C PRO A 83 -0.95 17.95 1.03
N GLY A 84 -2.17 18.16 0.54
CA GLY A 84 -3.27 17.18 0.62
C GLY A 84 -2.96 15.85 -0.08
N ASN A 85 -2.21 15.85 -1.19
CA ASN A 85 -1.81 14.60 -1.84
C ASN A 85 -0.85 13.81 -0.94
N TRP A 86 0.06 14.49 -0.25
CA TRP A 86 1.00 13.82 0.65
C TRP A 86 0.29 13.32 1.92
N GLU A 87 -0.61 14.11 2.50
CA GLU A 87 -1.43 13.68 3.64
C GLU A 87 -2.25 12.43 3.29
N ASN A 88 -2.89 12.40 2.11
CA ASN A 88 -3.72 11.29 1.66
C ASN A 88 -2.94 10.03 1.27
N ASN A 89 -1.61 10.13 1.11
CA ASN A 89 -0.76 8.99 0.74
C ASN A 89 0.24 8.60 1.85
N THR A 90 0.12 9.23 3.03
CA THR A 90 0.95 8.94 4.21
C THR A 90 0.30 7.86 5.07
N ILE A 91 1.04 6.81 5.44
CA ILE A 91 0.46 5.60 6.07
C ILE A 91 -0.18 5.90 7.41
N ILE A 92 0.46 6.73 8.25
CA ILE A 92 -0.09 7.08 9.56
C ILE A 92 -1.47 7.73 9.47
N ASN A 93 -1.78 8.41 8.35
CA ASN A 93 -3.07 9.03 8.12
C ASN A 93 -4.13 8.05 7.59
N LEU A 94 -3.72 6.87 7.12
CA LEU A 94 -4.60 5.85 6.56
C LEU A 94 -5.07 4.81 7.58
N VAL A 95 -4.62 4.90 8.84
CA VAL A 95 -4.97 3.94 9.90
C VAL A 95 -6.49 3.81 10.12
N HIS A 96 -7.24 4.89 9.91
CA HIS A 96 -8.70 4.89 9.99
C HIS A 96 -9.41 3.94 8.99
N LEU A 97 -8.70 3.49 7.94
CA LEU A 97 -9.21 2.51 6.99
C LEU A 97 -9.14 1.07 7.53
N LEU A 98 -8.35 0.84 8.57
CA LEU A 98 -8.36 -0.41 9.31
C LEU A 98 -9.59 -0.38 10.21
N MET A 99 -10.50 -1.34 10.01
CA MET A 99 -11.67 -1.47 10.88
C MET A 99 -11.23 -1.64 12.33
N ALA A 100 -11.91 -0.96 13.26
CA ALA A 100 -11.88 -1.37 14.65
C ALA A 100 -12.48 -2.79 14.71
N VAL A 101 -11.63 -3.77 15.01
CA VAL A 101 -12.07 -5.12 15.36
C VAL A 101 -12.83 -5.07 16.67
#